data_AF-A0A612SLA8-F1
#
_entry.id   AF-A0A612SLA8-F1
#
_cell.length_a   1.000
_cell.length_b   1.000
_cell.length_c   1.000
_cell.angle_alpha   90.00
_cell.angle_beta   90.00
_cell.angle_gamma   90.00
#
_symmetry.space_group_name_H-M   'P 1'
#
loop_
_entity.id
_entity.type
_entity.pdbx_description
1 polymer ?
#
loop_
_entity_poly.entity_id
_entity_poly.type
_entity_poly.pdbx_seq_one_letter_code
_entity_poly.pdbx_strand_id
1 'polypeptide(L)'
;MKKETHGEIRRDLKTRHLSMIAIGGSIGTGLFLASGNAIHTAGPGGALVAYVAIGIMVYFLMTSLGEMATYMPVSGSFSTYASRFVDPAFGFALGWNYWFNWAITLAVDISTAAIIVQFWLPNTPAWLWSAIFLILIFGLNALSVKAYGESEYWFSIIKVATVIIFLIVGVLTIVGILGGEVIGFSNFTTGDAPFKGGFFAILGTFLIAGFSFQGTEMVGIAAGESATPETSVPKAIKQVFWRILLFYIFAIFIIGMIIPYTNPNLLSAEATDVAISPFTLVFEKAGLAFAASVMNAVILTSVLSAGNSGLYASTRMLWAMARDKKAPKFLGKVNRRGIPMAALIVTTIVGAMTFITTLTENGTVIYTWLLSASGLTGFIAWVGIAISHYRFRKAFIKQGHDLSELKYKAKFFPFGPILALVLCILVIVGQDYAAFLKPEFTNPAWWQKIGISYIGLPIFLVFWLSFKFTNKTKVIPLEDCKFDQK
;
A
#
# COMPACT_ATOMS: atom_id res chain seq x y z
N MET A 1 -16.07 2.49 34.31
CA MET A 1 -14.66 2.85 34.58
C MET A 1 -13.78 2.17 33.55
N LYS A 2 -13.12 2.91 32.64
CA LYS A 2 -12.08 2.35 31.76
C LYS A 2 -10.87 2.00 32.65
N LYS A 3 -10.50 0.73 32.77
CA LYS A 3 -9.19 0.34 33.34
C LYS A 3 -8.12 0.99 32.46
N GLU A 4 -7.37 1.95 33.01
CA GLU A 4 -6.15 2.44 32.35
C GLU A 4 -5.13 1.30 32.38
N THR A 5 -4.99 0.57 31.28
CA THR A 5 -3.89 -0.37 31.09
C THR A 5 -2.61 0.43 30.86
N HIS A 6 -1.89 0.73 31.95
CA HIS A 6 -0.56 1.31 31.87
C HIS A 6 0.34 0.41 31.00
N GLY A 7 0.89 0.97 29.91
CA GLY A 7 1.82 0.26 29.02
C GLY A 7 1.22 -0.23 27.68
N GLU A 8 -0.06 0.01 27.40
CA GLU A 8 -0.69 -0.38 26.14
C GLU A 8 -1.18 0.80 25.29
N ILE A 9 -1.29 0.57 23.98
CA ILE A 9 -1.88 1.51 23.04
C ILE A 9 -3.40 1.64 23.28
N ARG A 10 -3.97 2.81 22.97
CA ARG A 10 -5.39 3.09 23.21
C ARG A 10 -6.27 2.57 22.08
N ARG A 11 -7.36 1.88 22.44
CA ARG A 11 -8.39 1.41 21.51
C ARG A 11 -9.50 2.44 21.28
N ASP A 12 -9.13 3.58 20.70
CA ASP A 12 -10.05 4.73 20.51
C ASP A 12 -10.46 4.95 19.04
N LEU A 13 -10.03 4.11 18.09
CA LEU A 13 -10.48 4.21 16.70
C LEU A 13 -11.92 3.69 16.53
N LYS A 14 -12.80 4.58 16.07
CA LYS A 14 -14.21 4.27 15.78
C LYS A 14 -14.35 3.49 14.46
N THR A 15 -15.48 2.82 14.26
CA THR A 15 -15.81 2.12 13.02
C THR A 15 -15.65 2.98 11.77
N ARG A 16 -16.06 4.26 11.82
CA ARG A 16 -15.88 5.20 10.70
C ARG A 16 -14.40 5.48 10.40
N HIS A 17 -13.54 5.53 11.43
CA HIS A 17 -12.10 5.71 11.21
C HIS A 17 -11.52 4.47 10.56
N LEU A 18 -11.86 3.25 11.01
CA LEU A 18 -11.38 2.03 10.36
C LEU A 18 -11.83 1.91 8.91
N SER A 19 -13.09 2.28 8.63
CA SER A 19 -13.63 2.25 7.27
C SER A 19 -12.90 3.25 6.37
N MET A 20 -12.68 4.49 6.85
CA MET A 20 -11.95 5.49 6.08
C MET A 20 -10.46 5.22 6.01
N ILE A 21 -9.79 4.68 7.03
CA ILE A 21 -8.39 4.24 6.95
C ILE A 21 -8.25 3.15 5.91
N ALA A 22 -9.18 2.19 5.90
CA ALA A 22 -9.22 1.19 4.86
C ALA A 22 -9.35 1.89 3.50
N ILE A 23 -10.36 2.74 3.28
CA ILE A 23 -10.67 3.45 2.02
C ILE A 23 -9.64 4.51 1.57
N GLY A 24 -8.94 5.16 2.49
CA GLY A 24 -7.92 6.16 2.22
C GLY A 24 -6.57 5.53 1.91
N GLY A 25 -6.21 4.49 2.65
CA GLY A 25 -4.88 3.88 2.62
C GLY A 25 -4.46 3.23 1.30
N SER A 26 -5.38 3.04 0.36
CA SER A 26 -5.10 2.51 -0.99
C SER A 26 -5.50 3.49 -2.09
N ILE A 27 -6.19 4.60 -1.79
CA ILE A 27 -6.32 5.67 -2.79
C ILE A 27 -5.13 6.60 -2.60
N GLY A 28 -4.19 6.56 -3.54
CA GLY A 28 -2.89 7.22 -3.39
C GLY A 28 -2.26 7.58 -4.73
N THR A 29 -0.96 7.85 -4.68
CA THR A 29 -0.10 8.12 -5.84
C THR A 29 -0.19 7.02 -6.90
N GLY A 30 -0.33 5.76 -6.51
CA GLY A 30 -0.48 4.66 -7.46
C GLY A 30 -1.71 4.83 -8.38
N LEU A 31 -2.86 5.22 -7.83
CA LEU A 31 -4.06 5.44 -8.64
C LEU A 31 -3.98 6.75 -9.43
N PHE A 32 -3.57 7.85 -8.79
CA PHE A 32 -3.64 9.16 -9.44
C PHE A 32 -2.47 9.46 -10.38
N LEU A 33 -1.30 8.86 -10.19
CA LEU A 33 -0.09 9.15 -10.98
C LEU A 33 0.36 7.92 -11.76
N ALA A 34 0.47 6.76 -11.10
CA ALA A 34 1.06 5.58 -11.73
C ALA A 34 0.12 4.87 -12.73
N SER A 35 -1.20 5.10 -12.63
CA SER A 35 -2.20 4.51 -13.55
C SER A 35 -2.00 4.91 -15.01
N GLY A 36 -1.42 6.08 -15.27
CA GLY A 36 -1.11 6.53 -16.63
C GLY A 36 -0.10 5.62 -17.31
N ASN A 37 0.96 5.27 -16.57
CA ASN A 37 2.00 4.37 -17.06
C ASN A 37 1.46 2.95 -17.32
N ALA A 38 0.53 2.47 -16.49
CA ALA A 38 -0.15 1.20 -16.71
C ALA A 38 -0.89 1.16 -18.06
N ILE A 39 -1.66 2.20 -18.37
CA ILE A 39 -2.41 2.33 -19.62
C ILE A 39 -1.45 2.51 -20.81
N HIS A 40 -0.42 3.35 -20.66
CA HIS A 40 0.58 3.55 -21.70
C HIS A 40 1.34 2.25 -22.05
N THR A 41 1.65 1.43 -21.04
CA THR A 41 2.48 0.22 -21.19
C THR A 41 1.69 -0.96 -21.77
N ALA A 42 0.51 -1.28 -21.22
CA ALA A 42 -0.27 -2.46 -21.61
C ALA A 42 -1.47 -2.14 -22.53
N GLY A 43 -1.71 -0.87 -22.83
CA GLY A 43 -2.94 -0.42 -23.48
C GLY A 43 -4.13 -0.40 -22.51
N PRO A 44 -5.28 0.14 -22.93
CA PRO A 44 -6.43 0.34 -22.05
C PRO A 44 -7.06 -0.99 -21.59
N GLY A 45 -7.14 -2.01 -22.45
CA GLY A 45 -7.63 -3.33 -22.06
C GLY A 45 -6.63 -4.11 -21.23
N GLY A 46 -5.34 -4.04 -21.57
CA GLY A 46 -4.28 -4.67 -20.79
C GLY A 46 -4.19 -4.15 -19.37
N ALA A 47 -4.29 -2.82 -19.19
CA ALA A 47 -4.36 -2.19 -17.87
C ALA A 47 -5.59 -2.67 -17.09
N LEU A 48 -6.77 -2.76 -17.71
CA LEU A 48 -7.97 -3.28 -17.06
C LEU A 48 -7.81 -4.72 -16.58
N VAL A 49 -7.28 -5.60 -17.42
CA VAL A 49 -7.01 -6.99 -17.03
C VAL A 49 -6.06 -7.04 -15.83
N ALA A 50 -5.01 -6.22 -15.84
CA ALA A 50 -4.07 -6.13 -14.72
C ALA A 50 -4.74 -5.67 -13.41
N TYR A 51 -5.51 -4.58 -13.44
CA TYR A 51 -6.20 -4.07 -12.25
C TYR A 51 -7.31 -5.01 -11.76
N VAL A 52 -7.99 -5.74 -12.65
CA VAL A 52 -8.96 -6.77 -12.26
C VAL A 52 -8.27 -7.96 -11.60
N ALA A 53 -7.20 -8.49 -12.20
CA ALA A 53 -6.47 -9.64 -11.65
C ALA A 53 -5.87 -9.33 -10.27
N ILE A 54 -5.23 -8.17 -10.13
CA ILE A 54 -4.70 -7.70 -8.85
C ILE A 54 -5.82 -7.35 -7.87
N GLY A 55 -6.93 -6.77 -8.33
CA GLY A 55 -8.10 -6.53 -7.50
C GLY A 55 -8.66 -7.82 -6.89
N ILE A 56 -8.74 -8.90 -7.67
CA ILE A 56 -9.15 -10.23 -7.19
C ILE A 56 -8.16 -10.76 -6.14
N MET A 57 -6.85 -10.64 -6.41
CA MET A 57 -5.80 -11.01 -5.45
C MET A 57 -5.97 -10.27 -4.12
N VAL A 58 -6.11 -8.95 -4.17
CA VAL A 58 -6.26 -8.08 -2.99
C VAL A 58 -7.56 -8.37 -2.24
N TYR A 59 -8.65 -8.64 -2.95
CA TYR A 59 -9.90 -9.07 -2.31
C TYR A 59 -9.69 -10.33 -1.45
N PHE A 60 -9.04 -11.37 -2.01
CA PHE A 60 -8.76 -12.58 -1.25
C PHE A 60 -7.78 -12.35 -0.10
N LEU A 61 -6.76 -11.50 -0.28
CA LEU A 61 -5.86 -11.10 0.80
C LEU A 61 -6.59 -10.38 1.93
N MET A 62 -7.48 -9.44 1.60
CA MET A 62 -8.21 -8.66 2.60
C MET A 62 -9.24 -9.50 3.34
N THR A 63 -9.92 -10.44 2.68
CA THR A 63 -10.78 -11.40 3.39
C THR A 63 -9.97 -12.32 4.31
N SER A 64 -8.79 -12.77 3.87
CA SER A 64 -7.86 -13.58 4.68
C SER A 64 -7.35 -12.82 5.91
N LEU A 65 -6.90 -11.58 5.72
CA LEU A 65 -6.47 -10.69 6.79
C LEU A 65 -7.63 -10.33 7.72
N GLY A 66 -8.82 -10.10 7.16
CA GLY A 66 -10.04 -9.77 7.89
C GLY A 66 -10.43 -10.83 8.90
N GLU A 67 -10.33 -12.11 8.53
CA GLU A 67 -10.60 -13.23 9.43
C GLU A 67 -9.62 -13.25 10.61
N MET A 68 -8.31 -13.20 10.33
CA MET A 68 -7.29 -13.20 11.38
C MET A 68 -7.38 -11.96 12.28
N ALA A 69 -7.57 -10.77 11.70
CA ALA A 69 -7.63 -9.51 12.45
C ALA A 69 -8.93 -9.33 13.24
N THR A 70 -10.03 -9.96 12.81
CA THR A 70 -11.28 -10.00 13.60
C THR A 70 -11.12 -10.94 14.80
N TYR A 71 -10.42 -12.06 14.62
CA TYR A 71 -10.18 -13.04 15.69
C TYR A 71 -9.11 -12.57 16.69
N MET A 72 -8.01 -12.00 16.18
CA MET A 72 -6.85 -11.57 16.95
C MET A 72 -6.47 -10.12 16.61
N PRO A 73 -7.22 -9.12 17.11
CA PRO A 73 -6.97 -7.71 16.80
C PRO A 73 -5.72 -7.18 17.53
N VAL A 74 -4.56 -7.33 16.88
CA VAL A 74 -3.25 -6.88 17.38
C VAL A 74 -2.55 -6.00 16.36
N SER A 75 -1.85 -4.96 16.81
CA SER A 75 -1.19 -4.00 15.90
C SER A 75 0.00 -4.56 15.13
N GLY A 76 0.61 -5.65 15.60
CA GLY A 76 1.63 -6.37 14.83
C GLY A 76 1.05 -7.11 13.63
N SER A 77 -0.28 -7.28 13.56
CA SER A 77 -1.02 -7.83 12.42
C SER A 77 -0.33 -9.07 11.84
N PHE A 78 -0.05 -9.07 10.54
CA PHE A 78 0.57 -10.17 9.81
C PHE A 78 1.98 -10.55 10.28
N SER A 79 2.77 -9.64 10.88
CA SER A 79 4.03 -10.03 11.53
C SER A 79 3.78 -10.93 12.73
N THR A 80 2.79 -10.59 13.56
CA THR A 80 2.36 -11.41 14.71
C THR A 80 1.71 -12.71 14.24
N TYR A 81 0.83 -12.68 13.24
CA TYR A 81 0.19 -13.89 12.70
C TYR A 81 1.23 -14.86 12.12
N ALA A 82 2.19 -14.36 11.35
CA ALA A 82 3.28 -15.17 10.81
C ALA A 82 4.12 -15.79 11.93
N SER A 83 4.39 -15.04 13.00
CA SER A 83 5.15 -15.54 14.15
C SER A 83 4.43 -16.65 14.92
N ARG A 84 3.09 -16.62 14.95
CA ARG A 84 2.25 -17.55 15.72
C ARG A 84 1.85 -18.78 14.93
N PHE A 85 1.61 -18.62 13.63
CA PHE A 85 1.06 -19.68 12.78
C PHE A 85 2.09 -20.30 11.82
N VAL A 86 3.23 -19.65 11.59
CA VAL A 86 4.23 -20.09 10.61
C VAL A 86 5.57 -20.39 11.29
N ASP A 87 6.36 -19.36 11.61
CA ASP A 87 7.69 -19.44 12.21
C ASP A 87 8.03 -18.05 12.82
N PRO A 88 8.51 -17.96 14.07
CA PRO A 88 8.91 -16.69 14.68
C PRO A 88 9.92 -15.88 13.84
N ALA A 89 10.84 -16.54 13.13
CA ALA A 89 11.78 -15.87 12.24
C ALA A 89 11.11 -15.28 10.99
N PHE A 90 10.10 -15.95 10.46
CA PHE A 90 9.34 -15.45 9.32
C PHE A 90 8.56 -14.20 9.70
N GLY A 91 7.93 -14.20 10.88
CA GLY A 91 7.25 -13.01 11.39
C GLY A 91 8.19 -11.85 11.75
N PHE A 92 9.40 -12.14 12.24
CA PHE A 92 10.47 -11.13 12.41
C PHE A 92 10.82 -10.46 11.07
N ALA A 93 11.09 -11.27 10.04
CA ALA A 93 11.45 -10.77 8.72
C ALA A 93 10.34 -9.93 8.09
N LEU A 94 9.08 -10.39 8.18
CA LEU A 94 7.92 -9.63 7.68
C LEU A 94 7.74 -8.30 8.40
N GLY A 95 7.94 -8.26 9.71
CA GLY A 95 7.82 -7.05 10.50
C GLY A 95 8.87 -6.00 10.13
N TRP A 96 10.15 -6.40 10.02
CA TRP A 96 11.23 -5.49 9.61
C TRP A 96 11.11 -5.05 8.16
N ASN A 97 10.75 -5.97 7.26
CA ASN A 97 10.47 -5.67 5.85
C ASN A 97 9.35 -4.63 5.69
N TYR A 98 8.25 -4.80 6.42
CA TYR A 98 7.13 -3.87 6.36
C TYR A 98 7.43 -2.52 7.04
N TRP A 99 8.14 -2.53 8.17
CA TRP A 99 8.60 -1.28 8.80
C TRP A 99 9.53 -0.50 7.87
N PHE A 100 10.50 -1.17 7.27
CA PHE A 100 11.43 -0.58 6.30
C PHE A 100 10.67 0.03 5.12
N ASN A 101 9.71 -0.70 4.53
CA ASN A 101 8.89 -0.20 3.44
C ASN A 101 8.29 1.19 3.72
N TRP A 102 7.57 1.29 4.83
CA TRP A 102 6.83 2.50 5.17
C TRP A 102 7.73 3.62 5.70
N ALA A 103 8.88 3.28 6.30
CA ALA A 103 9.89 4.26 6.68
C ALA A 103 10.51 4.93 5.44
N ILE A 104 10.80 4.15 4.38
CA ILE A 104 11.30 4.68 3.11
C ILE A 104 10.19 5.42 2.36
N THR A 105 8.99 4.83 2.27
CA THR A 105 7.84 5.44 1.56
C THR A 105 7.49 6.82 2.13
N LEU A 106 7.67 7.04 3.44
CA LEU A 106 7.50 8.36 4.04
C LEU A 106 8.39 9.43 3.37
N ALA A 107 9.64 9.11 3.06
CA ALA A 107 10.56 10.04 2.38
C ALA A 107 10.08 10.35 0.96
N VAL A 108 9.52 9.36 0.28
CA VAL A 108 8.94 9.49 -1.07
C VAL A 108 7.73 10.41 -1.06
N ASP A 109 6.83 10.19 -0.10
CA ASP A 109 5.60 10.95 0.00
C ASP A 109 5.89 12.42 0.33
N ILE A 110 6.76 12.72 1.30
CA ILE A 110 7.06 14.14 1.62
C ILE A 110 7.79 14.84 0.47
N SER A 111 8.65 14.13 -0.28
CA SER A 111 9.33 14.67 -1.46
C SER A 111 8.33 14.95 -2.59
N THR A 112 7.44 14.00 -2.86
CA THR A 112 6.38 14.13 -3.87
C THR A 112 5.44 15.27 -3.52
N ALA A 113 5.05 15.40 -2.25
CA ALA A 113 4.22 16.51 -1.77
C ALA A 113 4.89 17.87 -2.01
N ALA A 114 6.21 17.97 -1.82
CA ALA A 114 6.94 19.20 -2.11
C ALA A 114 6.94 19.58 -3.59
N ILE A 115 7.15 18.60 -4.49
CA ILE A 115 7.08 18.80 -5.94
C ILE A 115 5.68 19.30 -6.35
N ILE A 116 4.63 18.72 -5.77
CA ILE A 116 3.25 19.16 -6.05
C ILE A 116 3.02 20.61 -5.60
N VAL A 117 3.59 21.04 -4.47
CA VAL A 117 3.45 22.45 -4.03
C VAL A 117 4.14 23.42 -4.99
N GLN A 118 5.24 23.00 -5.62
CA GLN A 118 5.94 23.81 -6.62
C GLN A 118 5.08 24.11 -7.86
N PHE A 119 3.98 23.39 -8.09
CA PHE A 119 2.98 23.77 -9.09
C PHE A 119 2.42 25.18 -8.84
N TRP A 120 2.14 25.53 -7.57
CA TRP A 120 1.66 26.88 -7.22
C TRP A 120 2.79 27.82 -6.81
N LEU A 121 3.86 27.29 -6.23
CA LEU A 121 4.98 28.06 -5.65
C LEU A 121 6.34 27.59 -6.21
N PRO A 122 6.60 27.77 -7.52
CA PRO A 122 7.74 27.16 -8.22
C PRO A 122 9.10 27.64 -7.70
N ASN A 123 9.17 28.87 -7.20
CA ASN A 123 10.41 29.48 -6.72
C ASN A 123 10.78 29.08 -5.27
N THR A 124 10.02 28.17 -4.66
CA THR A 124 10.28 27.73 -3.28
C THR A 124 11.11 26.44 -3.24
N PRO A 125 12.09 26.32 -2.33
CA PRO A 125 12.88 25.10 -2.22
C PRO A 125 12.03 23.90 -1.80
N ALA A 126 12.11 22.78 -2.53
CA ALA A 126 11.37 21.55 -2.23
C ALA A 126 11.66 21.00 -0.82
N TRP A 127 12.88 21.18 -0.31
CA TRP A 127 13.25 20.69 1.02
C TRP A 127 12.49 21.39 2.15
N LEU A 128 12.12 22.65 1.97
CA LEU A 128 11.37 23.42 2.95
C LEU A 128 9.97 22.80 3.15
N TRP A 129 9.28 22.52 2.05
CA TRP A 129 7.95 21.89 2.08
C TRP A 129 8.01 20.46 2.64
N SER A 130 9.02 19.69 2.24
CA SER A 130 9.24 18.34 2.77
C SER A 130 9.41 18.34 4.30
N ALA A 131 10.19 19.28 4.83
CA ALA A 131 10.38 19.44 6.28
C ALA A 131 9.07 19.86 6.99
N ILE A 132 8.32 20.81 6.42
CA ILE A 132 7.02 21.24 6.96
C ILE A 132 6.05 20.05 7.03
N PHE A 133 5.93 19.27 5.96
CA PHE A 133 5.03 18.12 5.91
C PHE A 133 5.46 16.99 6.84
N LEU A 134 6.77 16.75 6.99
CA LEU A 134 7.28 15.79 7.96
C LEU A 134 6.92 16.19 9.40
N ILE A 135 7.08 17.47 9.76
CA ILE A 135 6.69 18.00 11.07
C ILE A 135 5.18 17.87 11.30
N LEU A 136 4.38 18.19 10.28
CA LEU A 136 2.93 18.06 10.33
C LEU A 136 2.52 16.60 10.59
N ILE A 137 3.03 15.66 9.78
CA ILE A 137 2.72 14.22 9.87
C ILE A 137 3.20 13.63 11.21
N PHE A 138 4.39 14.01 11.67
CA PHE A 138 4.89 13.65 12.99
C PHE A 138 3.96 14.17 14.09
N GLY A 139 3.55 15.43 14.02
CA GLY A 139 2.62 16.06 14.95
C GLY A 139 1.29 15.31 15.05
N LEU A 140 0.66 14.99 13.91
CA LEU A 140 -0.58 14.23 13.86
C LEU A 140 -0.46 12.87 14.56
N ASN A 141 0.65 12.17 14.36
CA ASN A 141 0.93 10.87 14.98
C ASN A 141 1.34 10.98 16.47
N ALA A 142 1.95 12.10 16.87
CA ALA A 142 2.41 12.35 18.24
C ALA A 142 1.28 12.79 19.19
N LEU A 143 0.20 13.39 18.66
CA LEU A 143 -0.90 13.94 19.46
C LEU A 143 -1.77 12.86 20.10
N SER A 144 -2.48 12.07 19.28
CA SER A 144 -3.31 10.95 19.72
C SER A 144 -3.71 10.06 18.54
N VAL A 145 -4.07 8.80 18.80
CA VAL A 145 -4.65 7.91 17.77
C VAL A 145 -5.97 8.44 17.21
N LYS A 146 -6.72 9.21 18.01
CA LYS A 146 -7.93 9.90 17.56
C LYS A 146 -7.60 10.99 16.55
N ALA A 147 -6.59 11.83 16.82
CA ALA A 147 -6.15 12.88 15.89
C ALA A 147 -5.76 12.29 14.54
N TYR A 148 -4.95 11.22 14.55
CA TYR A 148 -4.65 10.44 13.35
C TYR A 148 -5.93 9.97 12.61
N GLY A 149 -6.86 9.32 13.33
CA GLY A 149 -8.09 8.79 12.73
C GLY A 149 -9.04 9.86 12.19
N GLU A 150 -9.11 11.04 12.80
CA GLU A 150 -9.91 12.18 12.31
C GLU A 150 -9.27 12.81 11.06
N SER A 151 -7.95 13.03 11.07
CA SER A 151 -7.22 13.54 9.90
C SER A 151 -7.39 12.60 8.69
N GLU A 152 -7.22 11.30 8.91
CA GLU A 152 -7.36 10.31 7.85
C GLU A 152 -8.80 10.22 7.35
N TYR A 153 -9.79 10.38 8.24
CA TYR A 153 -11.20 10.45 7.84
C TYR A 153 -11.45 11.60 6.84
N TRP A 154 -10.96 12.80 7.13
CA TRP A 154 -11.13 13.96 6.25
C TRP A 154 -10.33 13.84 4.94
N PHE A 155 -9.07 13.43 5.01
CA PHE A 155 -8.28 13.20 3.79
C PHE A 155 -8.91 12.16 2.89
N SER A 156 -9.44 11.08 3.45
CA SER A 156 -10.10 10.02 2.69
C SER A 156 -11.42 10.48 2.06
N ILE A 157 -12.18 11.35 2.71
CA ILE A 157 -13.41 11.92 2.14
C ILE A 157 -13.11 12.69 0.86
N ILE A 158 -12.06 13.53 0.86
CA ILE A 158 -11.66 14.31 -0.32
C ILE A 158 -11.36 13.35 -1.47
N LYS A 159 -10.53 12.33 -1.24
CA LYS A 159 -10.19 11.30 -2.23
C LYS A 159 -11.42 10.62 -2.82
N VAL A 160 -12.33 10.15 -1.97
CA VAL A 160 -13.54 9.42 -2.40
C VAL A 160 -14.45 10.34 -3.21
N ALA A 161 -14.68 11.57 -2.74
CA ALA A 161 -15.50 12.54 -3.44
C ALA A 161 -14.91 12.86 -4.82
N THR A 162 -13.60 13.07 -4.93
CA THR A 162 -12.94 13.31 -6.21
C THR A 162 -13.12 12.15 -7.18
N VAL A 163 -12.97 10.89 -6.72
CA VAL A 163 -13.16 9.74 -7.61
C VAL A 163 -14.61 9.62 -8.07
N ILE A 164 -15.60 9.89 -7.20
CA ILE A 164 -17.02 9.89 -7.61
C ILE A 164 -17.28 10.97 -8.67
N ILE A 165 -16.81 12.19 -8.44
CA ILE A 165 -16.92 13.30 -9.43
C ILE A 165 -16.24 12.90 -10.73
N PHE A 166 -15.05 12.30 -10.65
CA PHE A 166 -14.30 11.81 -11.79
C PHE A 166 -15.09 10.80 -12.62
N LEU A 167 -15.74 9.82 -11.98
CA LEU A 167 -16.56 8.84 -12.69
C LEU A 167 -17.76 9.49 -13.39
N ILE A 168 -18.43 10.44 -12.72
CA ILE A 168 -19.58 11.15 -13.29
C ILE A 168 -19.13 11.97 -14.50
N VAL A 169 -18.12 12.82 -14.35
CA VAL A 169 -17.58 13.65 -15.43
C VAL A 169 -17.08 12.78 -16.56
N GLY A 170 -16.36 11.70 -16.26
CA GLY A 170 -15.85 10.77 -17.26
C GLY A 170 -16.95 10.13 -18.10
N VAL A 171 -18.03 9.66 -17.47
CA VAL A 171 -19.19 9.11 -18.20
C VAL A 171 -19.82 10.19 -19.09
N LEU A 172 -20.04 11.39 -18.57
CA LEU A 172 -20.60 12.51 -19.34
C LEU A 172 -19.71 12.91 -20.54
N THR A 173 -18.39 12.83 -20.39
CA THR A 173 -17.43 13.08 -21.47
C THR A 173 -17.46 11.96 -22.51
N ILE A 174 -17.56 10.69 -22.10
CA ILE A 174 -17.62 9.54 -23.04
C ILE A 174 -18.85 9.63 -23.95
N VAL A 175 -20.00 10.05 -23.40
CA VAL A 175 -21.25 10.20 -24.16
C VAL A 175 -21.35 11.54 -24.91
N GLY A 176 -20.33 12.40 -24.84
CA GLY A 176 -20.27 13.67 -25.58
C GLY A 176 -21.08 14.83 -24.98
N ILE A 177 -21.64 14.68 -23.76
CA ILE A 177 -22.30 15.78 -23.05
C ILE A 177 -21.28 16.83 -22.60
N LEU A 178 -20.11 16.36 -22.15
CA LEU A 178 -18.95 17.22 -21.86
C LEU A 178 -17.88 17.00 -22.94
N GLY A 179 -17.22 18.07 -23.38
CA GLY A 179 -16.20 18.01 -24.43
C GLY A 179 -16.72 18.02 -25.89
N GLY A 180 -18.03 17.91 -26.10
CA GLY A 180 -18.70 18.18 -27.39
C GLY A 180 -18.62 17.08 -28.45
N GLU A 181 -17.90 15.98 -28.21
CA GLU A 181 -17.78 14.85 -29.13
C GLU A 181 -17.96 13.51 -28.41
N VAL A 182 -18.68 12.58 -29.04
CA VAL A 182 -18.83 11.20 -28.53
C VAL A 182 -17.53 10.45 -28.75
N ILE A 183 -16.84 10.06 -27.68
CA ILE A 183 -15.54 9.37 -27.76
C ILE A 183 -15.74 7.88 -28.11
N GLY A 184 -16.76 7.25 -27.51
CA GLY A 184 -17.02 5.81 -27.67
C GLY A 184 -15.80 4.94 -27.30
N PHE A 185 -15.65 3.80 -27.96
CA PHE A 185 -14.57 2.83 -27.72
C PHE A 185 -13.33 3.03 -28.60
N SER A 186 -13.20 4.19 -29.26
CA SER A 186 -12.13 4.46 -30.24
C SER A 186 -10.74 4.13 -29.70
N ASN A 187 -10.41 4.60 -28.48
CA ASN A 187 -9.13 4.35 -27.83
C ASN A 187 -8.82 2.87 -27.50
N PHE A 188 -9.84 2.01 -27.42
CA PHE A 188 -9.67 0.56 -27.24
C PHE A 188 -9.31 -0.18 -28.53
N THR A 189 -9.48 0.46 -29.69
CA THR A 189 -9.25 -0.13 -31.01
C THR A 189 -8.12 0.54 -31.79
N THR A 190 -7.57 1.64 -31.28
CA THR A 190 -6.49 2.38 -31.95
C THR A 190 -5.15 1.67 -31.80
N GLY A 191 -4.38 1.53 -32.90
CA GLY A 191 -3.02 1.00 -32.86
C GLY A 191 -2.95 -0.43 -32.30
N ASP A 192 -2.08 -0.65 -31.32
CA ASP A 192 -1.89 -1.95 -30.66
C ASP A 192 -2.91 -2.20 -29.53
N ALA A 193 -3.87 -1.31 -29.33
CA ALA A 193 -4.95 -1.49 -28.37
C ALA A 193 -5.87 -2.65 -28.81
N PRO A 194 -6.51 -3.37 -27.86
CA PRO A 194 -6.58 -3.07 -26.43
C PRO A 194 -5.41 -3.61 -25.60
N PHE A 195 -4.53 -4.43 -26.17
CA PHE A 195 -3.47 -5.17 -25.46
C PHE A 195 -2.08 -4.87 -26.04
N LYS A 196 -1.60 -3.63 -25.85
CA LYS A 196 -0.26 -3.21 -26.29
C LYS A 196 0.80 -4.07 -25.59
N GLY A 197 1.74 -4.64 -26.35
CA GLY A 197 2.79 -5.50 -25.83
C GLY A 197 2.33 -6.88 -25.32
N GLY A 198 1.04 -7.22 -25.50
CA GLY A 198 0.47 -8.54 -25.21
C GLY A 198 0.52 -8.95 -23.74
N PHE A 199 0.49 -10.26 -23.49
CA PHE A 199 0.44 -10.86 -22.14
C PHE A 199 1.57 -10.39 -21.22
N PHE A 200 2.77 -10.23 -21.77
CA PHE A 200 3.94 -9.84 -21.01
C PHE A 200 3.89 -8.38 -20.52
N ALA A 201 3.37 -7.45 -21.34
CA ALA A 201 3.13 -6.07 -20.89
C ALA A 201 2.04 -5.99 -19.80
N ILE A 202 1.02 -6.85 -19.88
CA ILE A 202 0.01 -7.01 -18.83
C ILE A 202 0.68 -7.45 -17.52
N LEU A 203 1.57 -8.46 -17.57
CA LEU A 203 2.32 -8.90 -16.39
C LEU A 203 3.21 -7.80 -15.80
N GLY A 204 3.92 -7.03 -16.64
CA GLY A 204 4.69 -5.87 -16.18
C GLY A 204 3.83 -4.80 -15.49
N THR A 205 2.56 -4.70 -15.86
CA THR A 205 1.61 -3.76 -15.27
C THR A 205 1.04 -4.25 -13.93
N PHE A 206 1.19 -5.54 -13.59
CA PHE A 206 0.75 -6.06 -12.29
C PHE A 206 1.47 -5.39 -11.12
N LEU A 207 2.74 -5.01 -11.28
CA LEU A 207 3.49 -4.29 -10.25
C LEU A 207 2.87 -2.92 -9.99
N ILE A 208 2.59 -2.16 -11.06
CA ILE A 208 1.98 -0.83 -10.99
C ILE A 208 0.60 -0.91 -10.34
N ALA A 209 -0.21 -1.88 -10.79
CA ALA A 209 -1.53 -2.12 -10.22
C ALA A 209 -1.42 -2.51 -8.73
N GLY A 210 -0.54 -3.45 -8.36
CA GLY A 210 -0.40 -3.89 -6.98
C GLY A 210 0.16 -2.82 -6.06
N PHE A 211 1.11 -1.99 -6.52
CA PHE A 211 1.54 -0.78 -5.80
C PHE A 211 0.35 0.14 -5.52
N SER A 212 -0.55 0.30 -6.48
CA SER A 212 -1.77 1.11 -6.31
C SER A 212 -2.73 0.55 -5.25
N PHE A 213 -2.68 -0.74 -4.93
CA PHE A 213 -3.51 -1.38 -3.89
C PHE A 213 -2.80 -1.56 -2.54
N GLN A 214 -1.52 -1.22 -2.42
CA GLN A 214 -0.82 -1.25 -1.12
C GLN A 214 -1.50 -0.31 -0.12
N GLY A 215 -1.35 -0.63 1.17
CA GLY A 215 -2.01 0.09 2.26
C GLY A 215 -3.46 -0.37 2.53
N THR A 216 -4.05 -1.23 1.69
CA THR A 216 -5.29 -1.95 2.04
C THR A 216 -5.13 -2.76 3.33
N GLU A 217 -3.95 -3.35 3.54
CA GLU A 217 -3.61 -4.14 4.72
C GLU A 217 -3.53 -3.34 6.03
N MET A 218 -3.50 -2.01 5.97
CA MET A 218 -3.44 -1.15 7.16
C MET A 218 -4.62 -1.35 8.11
N VAL A 219 -5.76 -1.78 7.58
CA VAL A 219 -6.93 -2.17 8.39
C VAL A 219 -6.56 -3.24 9.44
N GLY A 220 -5.63 -4.15 9.13
CA GLY A 220 -5.16 -5.18 10.05
C GLY A 220 -4.32 -4.62 11.20
N ILE A 221 -3.52 -3.57 10.95
CA ILE A 221 -2.74 -2.88 12.00
C ILE A 221 -3.66 -2.02 12.86
N ALA A 222 -4.56 -1.27 12.22
CA ALA A 222 -5.54 -0.43 12.89
C ALA A 222 -6.56 -1.23 13.72
N ALA A 223 -6.76 -2.51 13.42
CA ALA A 223 -7.59 -3.41 14.23
C ALA A 223 -7.15 -3.45 15.70
N GLY A 224 -5.84 -3.37 15.97
CA GLY A 224 -5.30 -3.38 17.33
C GLY A 224 -5.69 -2.16 18.18
N GLU A 225 -6.00 -1.03 17.54
CA GLU A 225 -6.45 0.23 18.18
C GLU A 225 -7.95 0.50 17.93
N SER A 226 -8.69 -0.47 17.36
CA SER A 226 -10.13 -0.36 17.17
C SER A 226 -10.88 -0.51 18.49
N ALA A 227 -11.90 0.32 18.71
CA ALA A 227 -12.79 0.22 19.85
C ALA A 227 -13.69 -1.03 19.80
N THR A 228 -14.05 -1.48 18.58
CA THR A 228 -14.94 -2.63 18.34
C THR A 228 -14.44 -3.45 17.13
N PRO A 229 -13.23 -4.06 17.23
CA PRO A 229 -12.61 -4.75 16.11
C PRO A 229 -13.50 -5.85 15.52
N GLU A 230 -14.25 -6.55 16.36
CA GLU A 230 -15.15 -7.64 15.99
C GLU A 230 -16.29 -7.23 15.04
N THR A 231 -16.63 -5.95 14.98
CA THR A 231 -17.64 -5.42 14.05
C THR A 231 -17.04 -4.47 13.02
N SER A 232 -16.04 -3.69 13.43
CA SER A 232 -15.43 -2.66 12.59
C SER A 232 -14.54 -3.24 11.50
N VAL A 233 -13.74 -4.27 11.81
CA VAL A 233 -12.88 -4.94 10.82
C VAL A 233 -13.74 -5.63 9.75
N PRO A 234 -14.75 -6.46 10.07
CA PRO A 234 -15.61 -7.07 9.06
C PRO A 234 -16.31 -6.07 8.14
N LYS A 235 -16.75 -4.93 8.67
CA LYS A 235 -17.38 -3.86 7.87
C LYS A 235 -16.39 -3.25 6.89
N ALA A 236 -15.19 -2.91 7.34
CA ALA A 236 -14.14 -2.36 6.48
C ALA A 236 -13.74 -3.34 5.36
N ILE A 237 -13.59 -4.63 5.68
CA ILE A 237 -13.24 -5.66 4.68
C ILE A 237 -14.35 -5.85 3.64
N LYS A 238 -15.62 -5.83 4.03
CA LYS A 238 -16.74 -5.92 3.07
C LYS A 238 -16.77 -4.75 2.08
N GLN A 239 -16.29 -3.57 2.48
CA GLN A 239 -16.23 -2.40 1.61
C GLN A 239 -15.09 -2.48 0.58
N VAL A 240 -14.07 -3.32 0.79
CA VAL A 240 -12.95 -3.50 -0.14
C VAL A 240 -13.42 -3.89 -1.55
N PHE A 241 -14.47 -4.70 -1.67
CA PHE A 241 -15.02 -5.09 -2.98
C PHE A 241 -15.49 -3.88 -3.81
N TRP A 242 -16.37 -3.06 -3.23
CA TRP A 242 -16.90 -1.87 -3.90
C TRP A 242 -15.80 -0.86 -4.23
N ARG A 243 -14.80 -0.80 -3.36
CA ARG A 243 -13.63 0.05 -3.55
C ARG A 243 -12.78 -0.37 -4.75
N ILE A 244 -12.48 -1.66 -4.91
CA ILE A 244 -11.73 -2.19 -6.05
C ILE A 244 -12.46 -1.86 -7.36
N LEU A 245 -13.78 -2.05 -7.37
CA LEU A 245 -14.62 -1.79 -8.54
C LEU A 245 -14.63 -0.29 -8.90
N LEU A 246 -15.04 0.55 -7.96
CA LEU A 246 -15.27 1.98 -8.21
C LEU A 246 -13.96 2.73 -8.45
N PHE A 247 -12.96 2.55 -7.58
CA PHE A 247 -11.78 3.42 -7.60
C PHE A 247 -10.71 2.99 -8.57
N TYR A 248 -10.70 1.72 -8.97
CA TYR A 248 -9.67 1.20 -9.86
C TYR A 248 -10.26 0.77 -11.17
N ILE A 249 -11.15 -0.22 -11.18
CA ILE A 249 -11.63 -0.80 -12.45
C ILE A 249 -12.35 0.26 -13.28
N PHE A 250 -13.32 0.98 -12.69
CA PHE A 250 -14.03 2.03 -13.42
C PHE A 250 -13.14 3.25 -13.70
N ALA A 251 -12.25 3.65 -12.79
CA ALA A 251 -11.36 4.77 -13.06
C ALA A 251 -10.42 4.48 -14.25
N ILE A 252 -9.78 3.31 -14.26
CA ILE A 252 -8.92 2.86 -15.38
C ILE A 252 -9.74 2.73 -16.66
N PHE A 253 -10.98 2.23 -16.58
CA PHE A 253 -11.87 2.15 -17.74
C PHE A 253 -12.15 3.53 -18.32
N ILE A 254 -12.54 4.51 -17.49
CA ILE A 254 -12.80 5.88 -17.91
C ILE A 254 -11.56 6.53 -18.54
N ILE A 255 -10.39 6.39 -17.90
CA ILE A 255 -9.14 6.95 -18.44
C ILE A 255 -8.84 6.29 -19.79
N GLY A 256 -8.91 4.96 -19.90
CA GLY A 256 -8.64 4.23 -21.13
C GLY A 256 -9.63 4.50 -22.25
N MET A 257 -10.87 4.88 -21.92
CA MET A 257 -11.87 5.32 -22.88
C MET A 257 -11.57 6.72 -23.40
N ILE A 258 -11.15 7.65 -22.54
CA ILE A 258 -11.06 9.08 -22.86
C ILE A 258 -9.67 9.47 -23.40
N ILE A 259 -8.60 8.94 -22.81
CA ILE A 259 -7.23 9.31 -23.10
C ILE A 259 -6.56 8.18 -23.90
N PRO A 260 -6.04 8.45 -25.12
CA PRO A 260 -5.35 7.45 -25.90
C PRO A 260 -4.08 7.00 -25.18
N TYR A 261 -3.78 5.70 -25.22
CA TYR A 261 -2.57 5.15 -24.58
C TYR A 261 -1.26 5.70 -25.16
N THR A 262 -1.30 6.33 -26.33
CA THR A 262 -0.18 6.99 -27.00
C THR A 262 0.05 8.42 -26.52
N ASN A 263 -0.80 8.96 -25.63
CA ASN A 263 -0.62 10.30 -25.09
C ASN A 263 0.68 10.37 -24.26
N PRO A 264 1.65 11.25 -24.61
CA PRO A 264 2.93 11.33 -23.92
C PRO A 264 2.79 11.74 -22.45
N ASN A 265 1.72 12.45 -22.07
CA ASN A 265 1.46 12.85 -20.69
C ASN A 265 1.05 11.68 -19.79
N LEU A 266 0.83 10.48 -20.33
CA LEU A 266 0.64 9.26 -19.52
C LEU A 266 1.96 8.68 -18.99
N LEU A 267 3.11 9.08 -19.55
CA LEU A 267 4.45 8.62 -19.17
C LEU A 267 5.06 9.39 -18.01
N SER A 268 4.42 10.46 -17.54
CA SER A 268 4.96 11.43 -16.56
C SER A 268 5.13 10.89 -15.13
N ALA A 269 5.42 9.61 -14.94
CA ALA A 269 5.58 8.97 -13.63
C ALA A 269 7.05 8.96 -13.12
N GLU A 270 8.01 9.52 -13.87
CA GLU A 270 9.38 9.69 -13.36
C GLU A 270 9.47 10.91 -12.43
N ALA A 271 10.14 10.74 -11.29
CA ALA A 271 10.15 11.66 -10.14
C ALA A 271 10.79 13.05 -10.40
N THR A 272 11.12 13.36 -11.65
CA THR A 272 11.83 14.57 -12.07
C THR A 272 10.96 15.58 -12.81
N ASP A 273 9.78 15.17 -13.32
CA ASP A 273 8.83 16.06 -13.98
C ASP A 273 7.59 16.31 -13.12
N VAL A 274 6.88 17.43 -13.38
CA VAL A 274 5.57 17.69 -12.79
C VAL A 274 4.60 16.61 -13.30
N ALA A 275 4.51 15.51 -12.55
CA ALA A 275 3.73 14.34 -12.94
C ALA A 275 2.27 14.72 -13.21
N ILE A 276 1.85 14.65 -14.48
CA ILE A 276 0.48 14.96 -14.87
C ILE A 276 -0.40 13.74 -14.55
N SER A 277 -1.33 13.91 -13.62
CA SER A 277 -2.30 12.87 -13.32
C SER A 277 -3.20 12.60 -14.52
N PRO A 278 -3.47 11.33 -14.88
CA PRO A 278 -4.46 11.01 -15.90
C PRO A 278 -5.87 11.52 -15.57
N PHE A 279 -6.16 11.73 -14.27
CA PHE A 279 -7.41 12.35 -13.84
C PHE A 279 -7.49 13.82 -14.27
N THR A 280 -6.37 14.55 -14.20
CA THR A 280 -6.25 15.91 -14.72
C THR A 280 -6.54 15.94 -16.21
N LEU A 281 -5.94 15.04 -16.99
CA LEU A 281 -6.12 14.97 -18.45
C LEU A 281 -7.58 14.76 -18.85
N VAL A 282 -8.30 13.90 -18.13
CA VAL A 282 -9.73 13.67 -18.37
C VAL A 282 -10.56 14.92 -18.05
N PHE A 283 -10.27 15.62 -16.96
CA PHE A 283 -10.97 16.85 -16.60
C PHE A 283 -10.68 18.00 -17.56
N GLU A 284 -9.45 18.12 -18.04
CA GLU A 284 -9.09 19.08 -19.09
C GLU A 284 -9.84 18.76 -20.39
N LYS A 285 -9.88 17.49 -20.80
CA LYS A 285 -10.65 17.06 -21.98
C LYS A 285 -12.17 17.25 -21.81
N ALA A 286 -12.68 17.25 -20.57
CA ALA A 286 -14.06 17.59 -20.27
C ALA A 286 -14.36 19.11 -20.30
N GLY A 287 -13.35 19.97 -20.49
CA GLY A 287 -13.48 21.43 -20.54
C GLY A 287 -13.44 22.13 -19.18
N LEU A 288 -12.94 21.46 -18.12
CA LEU A 288 -12.86 22.06 -16.79
C LEU A 288 -11.61 22.93 -16.63
N ALA A 289 -11.78 24.26 -16.68
CA ALA A 289 -10.68 25.23 -16.65
C ALA A 289 -9.76 25.17 -15.40
N PHE A 290 -10.25 24.66 -14.27
CA PHE A 290 -9.50 24.54 -13.01
C PHE A 290 -9.02 23.10 -12.72
N ALA A 291 -9.07 22.20 -13.71
CA ALA A 291 -8.74 20.78 -13.58
C ALA A 291 -7.39 20.54 -12.91
N ALA A 292 -6.32 21.16 -13.44
CA ALA A 292 -4.96 20.97 -12.96
C ALA A 292 -4.79 21.39 -11.50
N SER A 293 -5.27 22.58 -11.12
CA SER A 293 -5.14 23.07 -9.74
C SER A 293 -5.96 22.24 -8.76
N VAL A 294 -7.20 21.86 -9.10
CA VAL A 294 -8.03 21.03 -8.22
C VAL A 294 -7.41 19.65 -8.03
N MET A 295 -6.95 19.03 -9.12
CA MET A 295 -6.35 17.71 -9.04
C MET A 295 -5.01 17.71 -8.31
N ASN A 296 -4.14 18.69 -8.53
CA ASN A 296 -2.91 18.82 -7.74
C ASN A 296 -3.22 18.97 -6.24
N ALA A 297 -4.27 19.71 -5.87
CA ALA A 297 -4.68 19.82 -4.46
C ALA A 297 -5.15 18.46 -3.90
N VAL A 298 -5.95 17.70 -4.67
CA VAL A 298 -6.39 16.35 -4.28
C VAL A 298 -5.20 15.41 -4.14
N ILE A 299 -4.26 15.42 -5.09
CA ILE A 299 -3.06 14.58 -5.06
C ILE A 299 -2.19 14.95 -3.85
N LEU A 300 -2.01 16.24 -3.55
CA LEU A 300 -1.29 16.68 -2.36
C LEU A 300 -1.93 16.13 -1.08
N THR A 301 -3.25 16.28 -0.91
CA THR A 301 -3.95 15.68 0.25
C THR A 301 -3.79 14.15 0.28
N SER A 302 -3.68 13.54 -0.90
CA SER A 302 -3.58 12.10 -1.05
C SER A 302 -2.23 11.55 -0.61
N VAL A 303 -1.16 12.20 -1.06
CA VAL A 303 0.22 11.92 -0.68
C VAL A 303 0.44 12.14 0.82
N LEU A 304 -0.05 13.25 1.37
CA LEU A 304 0.08 13.54 2.81
C LEU A 304 -0.66 12.50 3.67
N SER A 305 -1.82 12.04 3.21
CA SER A 305 -2.56 10.95 3.86
C SER A 305 -1.82 9.62 3.77
N ALA A 306 -1.20 9.29 2.64
CA ALA A 306 -0.36 8.10 2.50
C ALA A 306 0.85 8.13 3.45
N GLY A 307 1.57 9.25 3.53
CA GLY A 307 2.70 9.41 4.44
C GLY A 307 2.28 9.36 5.91
N ASN A 308 1.16 9.99 6.27
CA ASN A 308 0.59 9.91 7.62
C ASN A 308 0.22 8.48 8.02
N SER A 309 -0.41 7.77 7.09
CA SER A 309 -0.79 6.36 7.21
C SER A 309 0.43 5.43 7.32
N GLY A 310 1.45 5.66 6.51
CA GLY A 310 2.72 4.93 6.54
C GLY A 310 3.46 5.11 7.85
N LEU A 311 3.58 6.35 8.34
CA LEU A 311 4.22 6.63 9.63
C LEU A 311 3.45 5.98 10.79
N TYR A 312 2.12 6.00 10.75
CA TYR A 312 1.28 5.28 11.70
C TYR A 312 1.57 3.78 11.70
N ALA A 313 1.51 3.15 10.52
CA ALA A 313 1.66 1.70 10.36
C ALA A 313 3.04 1.20 10.79
N SER A 314 4.11 1.86 10.33
CA SER A 314 5.49 1.56 10.70
C SER A 314 5.74 1.72 12.20
N THR A 315 5.28 2.81 12.80
CA THR A 315 5.39 3.06 14.25
C THR A 315 4.75 1.94 15.07
N ARG A 316 3.53 1.51 14.69
CA ARG A 316 2.80 0.43 15.40
C ARG A 316 3.44 -0.93 15.18
N MET A 317 3.95 -1.20 13.98
CA MET A 317 4.69 -2.42 13.67
C MET A 317 5.97 -2.52 14.50
N LEU A 318 6.77 -1.45 14.54
CA LEU A 318 8.01 -1.42 15.32
C LEU A 318 7.77 -1.57 16.83
N TRP A 319 6.72 -0.91 17.34
CA TRP A 319 6.28 -1.08 18.72
C TRP A 319 5.86 -2.53 19.03
N ALA A 320 5.07 -3.15 18.15
CA ALA A 320 4.62 -4.53 18.33
C ALA A 320 5.80 -5.52 18.30
N MET A 321 6.75 -5.33 17.37
CA MET A 321 7.99 -6.11 17.33
C MET A 321 8.81 -5.96 18.62
N ALA A 322 8.89 -4.75 19.18
CA ALA A 322 9.60 -4.52 20.43
C ALA A 322 8.94 -5.24 21.63
N ARG A 323 7.60 -5.29 21.68
CA ARG A 323 6.87 -6.10 22.68
C ARG A 323 7.13 -7.59 22.53
N ASP A 324 7.27 -8.05 21.29
CA ASP A 324 7.61 -9.43 20.95
C ASP A 324 9.11 -9.77 21.12
N LYS A 325 9.92 -8.87 21.69
CA LYS A 325 11.39 -9.02 21.85
C LYS A 325 12.13 -9.18 20.51
N LYS A 326 11.55 -8.70 19.41
CA LYS A 326 12.09 -8.68 18.05
C LYS A 326 12.72 -7.33 17.66
N ALA A 327 12.62 -6.34 18.54
CA ALA A 327 13.25 -5.03 18.41
C ALA A 327 13.68 -4.51 19.81
N PRO A 328 14.55 -3.48 19.89
CA PRO A 328 15.01 -2.91 21.16
C PRO A 328 13.86 -2.57 22.12
N LYS A 329 13.98 -3.01 23.39
CA LYS A 329 12.92 -2.92 24.41
C LYS A 329 12.36 -1.51 24.62
N PHE A 330 13.18 -0.47 24.44
CA PHE A 330 12.74 0.91 24.65
C PHE A 330 11.68 1.37 23.63
N LEU A 331 11.65 0.76 22.43
CA LEU A 331 10.67 1.03 21.37
C LEU A 331 9.28 0.49 21.71
N GLY A 332 9.19 -0.47 22.64
CA GLY A 332 7.93 -1.06 23.11
C GLY A 332 7.20 -0.21 24.16
N LYS A 333 7.79 0.91 24.61
CA LYS A 333 7.19 1.80 25.62
C LYS A 333 6.18 2.75 24.98
N VAL A 334 5.06 2.96 25.66
CA VAL A 334 4.04 3.96 25.30
C VAL A 334 4.03 5.11 26.31
N ASN A 335 3.69 6.31 25.87
CA ASN A 335 3.47 7.46 26.77
C ASN A 335 2.06 7.41 27.40
N ARG A 336 1.74 8.38 28.27
CA ARG A 336 0.41 8.49 28.94
C ARG A 336 -0.77 8.57 27.96
N ARG A 337 -0.53 9.02 26.72
CA ARG A 337 -1.53 9.13 25.65
C ARG A 337 -1.68 7.84 24.84
N GLY A 338 -0.96 6.77 25.18
CA GLY A 338 -0.96 5.50 24.46
C GLY A 338 -0.16 5.54 23.15
N ILE A 339 0.73 6.52 22.98
CA ILE A 339 1.54 6.66 21.76
C ILE A 339 2.94 6.10 21.99
N PRO A 340 3.43 5.18 21.12
CA PRO A 340 4.78 4.65 21.19
C PRO A 340 5.81 5.66 20.64
N MET A 341 6.07 6.71 21.43
CA MET A 341 6.86 7.87 21.00
C MET A 341 8.29 7.52 20.55
N ALA A 342 8.93 6.56 21.21
CA ALA A 342 10.27 6.13 20.82
C ALA A 342 10.30 5.48 19.43
N ALA A 343 9.31 4.61 19.14
CA ALA A 343 9.17 4.01 17.82
C ALA A 343 8.82 5.05 16.75
N LEU A 344 7.98 6.03 17.09
CA LEU A 344 7.65 7.15 16.21
C LEU A 344 8.90 7.96 15.86
N ILE A 345 9.66 8.42 16.86
CA ILE A 345 10.88 9.22 16.66
C ILE A 345 11.90 8.47 15.80
N VAL A 346 12.19 7.20 16.12
CA VAL A 346 13.16 6.41 15.34
C VAL A 346 12.72 6.25 13.89
N THR A 347 11.44 5.97 13.66
CA THR A 347 10.91 5.84 12.30
C THR A 347 10.98 7.16 11.53
N THR A 348 10.62 8.27 12.18
CA THR A 348 10.72 9.61 11.60
C THR A 348 12.15 10.01 11.28
N ILE A 349 13.12 9.68 12.15
CA ILE A 349 14.55 9.93 11.89
C ILE A 349 15.02 9.13 10.66
N VAL A 350 14.63 7.86 10.54
CA VAL A 350 15.00 7.03 9.38
C VAL A 350 14.38 7.56 8.08
N GLY A 351 13.10 7.95 8.11
CA GLY A 351 12.45 8.60 6.96
C GLY A 351 13.09 9.94 6.63
N ALA A 352 13.44 10.75 7.63
CA ALA A 352 14.12 12.04 7.44
C ALA A 352 15.52 11.86 6.85
N MET A 353 16.31 10.89 7.31
CA MET A 353 17.63 10.60 6.75
C MET A 353 17.52 10.15 5.29
N THR A 354 16.54 9.32 4.96
CA THR A 354 16.25 8.89 3.58
C THR A 354 15.85 10.08 2.70
N PHE A 355 15.13 11.05 3.26
CA PHE A 355 14.83 12.30 2.57
C PHE A 355 16.10 13.16 2.38
N ILE A 356 16.95 13.29 3.41
CA ILE A 356 18.18 14.07 3.33
C ILE A 356 19.12 13.53 2.24
N THR A 357 19.13 12.21 1.97
CA THR A 357 19.95 11.67 0.89
C THR A 357 19.56 12.27 -0.48
N THR A 358 18.30 12.67 -0.69
CA THR A 358 17.89 13.28 -1.97
C THR A 358 18.44 14.70 -2.19
N LEU A 359 19.03 15.32 -1.17
CA LEU A 359 19.57 16.69 -1.25
C LEU A 359 21.01 16.73 -1.79
N THR A 360 21.63 15.57 -2.02
CA THR A 360 23.01 15.45 -2.49
C THR A 360 23.05 14.64 -3.78
N GLU A 361 23.90 15.01 -4.74
CA GLU A 361 24.00 14.32 -6.03
C GLU A 361 24.28 12.81 -5.87
N ASN A 362 25.21 12.44 -4.97
CA ASN A 362 25.51 11.04 -4.66
C ASN A 362 24.40 10.33 -3.88
N GLY A 363 23.60 11.07 -3.12
CA GLY A 363 22.53 10.52 -2.30
C GLY A 363 21.24 10.26 -3.07
N THR A 364 21.03 10.87 -4.24
CA THR A 364 19.93 10.50 -5.15
C THR A 364 20.05 9.05 -5.61
N VAL A 365 21.27 8.57 -5.88
CA VAL A 365 21.51 7.14 -6.17
C VAL A 365 21.06 6.27 -5.00
N ILE A 366 21.52 6.57 -3.78
CA ILE A 366 21.14 5.83 -2.56
C ILE A 366 19.63 5.82 -2.37
N TYR A 367 18.96 6.96 -2.60
CA TYR A 367 17.52 7.08 -2.54
C TYR A 367 16.81 6.18 -3.55
N THR A 368 17.26 6.14 -4.81
CA THR A 368 16.73 5.22 -5.82
C THR A 368 16.87 3.76 -5.42
N TRP A 369 18.01 3.37 -4.83
CA TRP A 369 18.20 2.00 -4.32
C TRP A 369 17.25 1.68 -3.16
N LEU A 370 17.06 2.61 -2.21
CA LEU A 370 16.12 2.44 -1.10
C LEU A 370 14.67 2.35 -1.60
N LEU A 371 14.31 3.16 -2.59
CA LEU A 371 13.03 3.12 -3.29
C LEU A 371 12.76 1.77 -3.95
N SER A 372 13.72 1.27 -4.74
CA SER A 372 13.58 -0.03 -5.39
C SER A 372 13.51 -1.16 -4.37
N ALA A 373 14.26 -1.05 -3.27
CA ALA A 373 14.18 -1.97 -2.16
C ALA A 373 12.79 -2.01 -1.51
N SER A 374 12.11 -0.88 -1.39
CA SER A 374 10.77 -0.80 -0.77
C SER A 374 9.67 -1.33 -1.68
N GLY A 375 9.78 -1.18 -3.01
CA GLY A 375 8.72 -1.54 -3.96
C GLY A 375 8.19 -3.00 -3.85
N LEU A 376 9.07 -3.97 -3.67
CA LEU A 376 8.71 -5.40 -3.56
C LEU A 376 8.19 -5.81 -2.17
N THR A 377 8.48 -5.02 -1.14
CA THR A 377 8.24 -5.40 0.25
C THR A 377 6.76 -5.57 0.59
N GLY A 378 5.87 -4.81 -0.06
CA GLY A 378 4.41 -4.93 0.09
C GLY A 378 3.90 -6.30 -0.36
N PHE A 379 4.38 -6.81 -1.50
CA PHE A 379 4.02 -8.14 -1.97
C PHE A 379 4.58 -9.24 -1.06
N ILE A 380 5.79 -9.07 -0.51
CA ILE A 380 6.35 -9.99 0.50
C ILE A 380 5.45 -10.01 1.77
N ALA A 381 4.95 -8.85 2.20
CA ALA A 381 4.00 -8.77 3.31
C ALA A 381 2.69 -9.52 2.99
N TRP A 382 2.18 -9.39 1.77
CA TRP A 382 0.98 -10.10 1.31
C TRP A 382 1.18 -11.62 1.19
N VAL A 383 2.35 -12.08 0.74
CA VAL A 383 2.77 -13.50 0.84
C VAL A 383 2.67 -13.97 2.30
N GLY A 384 3.19 -13.15 3.23
CA GLY A 384 3.09 -13.40 4.67
C GLY A 384 1.65 -13.54 5.16
N ILE A 385 0.74 -12.67 4.72
CA ILE A 385 -0.69 -12.73 5.05
C ILE A 385 -1.31 -14.04 4.54
N ALA A 386 -1.08 -14.38 3.27
CA ALA A 386 -1.67 -15.55 2.63
C ALA A 386 -1.23 -16.85 3.31
N ILE A 387 0.08 -17.00 3.58
CA ILE A 387 0.63 -18.17 4.28
C ILE A 387 0.09 -18.24 5.71
N SER A 388 0.03 -17.10 6.41
CA SER A 388 -0.46 -17.04 7.78
C SER A 388 -1.93 -17.43 7.87
N HIS A 389 -2.78 -16.96 6.95
CA HIS A 389 -4.20 -17.33 6.93
C HIS A 389 -4.42 -18.80 6.59
N TYR A 390 -3.67 -19.31 5.61
CA TYR A 390 -3.71 -20.73 5.26
C TYR A 390 -3.42 -21.63 6.46
N ARG A 391 -2.37 -21.29 7.22
CA ARG A 391 -1.97 -22.05 8.41
C ARG A 391 -2.86 -21.80 9.61
N PHE A 392 -3.31 -20.56 9.84
CA PHE A 392 -4.28 -20.20 10.86
C PHE A 392 -5.50 -21.11 10.79
N ARG A 393 -6.14 -21.19 9.62
CA ARG A 393 -7.38 -21.96 9.46
C ARG A 393 -7.15 -23.46 9.60
N LYS A 394 -6.04 -24.00 9.08
CA LYS A 394 -5.67 -25.41 9.25
C LYS A 394 -5.39 -25.76 10.71
N ALA A 395 -4.65 -24.93 11.42
CA ALA A 395 -4.38 -25.11 12.84
C ALA A 395 -5.67 -25.03 13.67
N PHE A 396 -6.56 -24.08 13.35
CA PHE A 396 -7.82 -23.86 14.05
C PHE A 396 -8.69 -25.13 14.02
N ILE A 397 -8.88 -25.71 12.83
CA ILE A 397 -9.63 -26.96 12.65
C ILE A 397 -8.90 -28.14 13.30
N LYS A 398 -7.56 -28.24 13.14
CA LYS A 398 -6.78 -29.36 13.67
C LYS A 398 -6.80 -29.42 15.19
N GLN A 399 -6.87 -28.28 15.87
CA GLN A 399 -6.98 -28.18 17.32
C GLN A 399 -8.43 -28.36 17.82
N GLY A 400 -9.38 -28.68 16.94
CA GLY A 400 -10.76 -29.01 17.31
C GLY A 400 -11.71 -27.81 17.43
N HIS A 401 -11.29 -26.60 17.01
CA HIS A 401 -12.18 -25.44 17.00
C HIS A 401 -13.21 -25.51 15.87
N ASP A 402 -14.43 -25.07 16.17
CA ASP A 402 -15.50 -24.97 15.19
C ASP A 402 -15.46 -23.62 14.46
N LEU A 403 -15.68 -23.65 13.15
CA LEU A 403 -15.64 -22.43 12.34
C LEU A 403 -16.71 -21.40 12.72
N SER A 404 -17.76 -21.79 13.45
CA SER A 404 -18.78 -20.91 14.05
C SER A 404 -18.23 -19.96 15.11
N GLU A 405 -17.11 -20.30 15.74
CA GLU A 405 -16.42 -19.42 16.69
C GLU A 405 -15.88 -18.14 16.02
N LEU A 406 -15.64 -18.20 14.71
CA LEU A 406 -15.12 -17.07 13.95
C LEU A 406 -16.24 -16.09 13.57
N LYS A 407 -16.17 -14.87 14.13
CA LYS A 407 -17.11 -13.78 13.85
C LYS A 407 -17.11 -13.32 12.39
N TYR A 408 -15.96 -13.46 11.72
CA TYR A 408 -15.84 -13.24 10.28
C TYR A 408 -15.18 -14.46 9.66
N LYS A 409 -15.74 -14.90 8.53
CA LYS A 409 -15.26 -16.08 7.79
C LYS A 409 -14.96 -15.71 6.35
N ALA A 410 -13.72 -15.93 5.92
CA ALA A 410 -13.31 -15.93 4.53
C ALA A 410 -13.97 -17.12 3.82
N LYS A 411 -15.00 -16.83 3.02
CA LYS A 411 -15.87 -17.83 2.40
C LYS A 411 -15.14 -18.79 1.46
N PHE A 412 -14.11 -18.31 0.77
CA PHE A 412 -13.41 -19.04 -0.28
C PHE A 412 -12.16 -19.77 0.23
N PHE A 413 -12.08 -20.11 1.51
CA PHE A 413 -10.98 -20.93 2.01
C PHE A 413 -11.08 -22.38 1.49
N PRO A 414 -9.98 -23.03 1.03
CA PRO A 414 -8.60 -22.55 0.98
C PRO A 414 -8.20 -21.85 -0.33
N PHE A 415 -9.09 -21.81 -1.33
CA PHE A 415 -8.80 -21.25 -2.66
C PHE A 415 -8.31 -19.80 -2.59
N GLY A 416 -8.97 -18.94 -1.82
CA GLY A 416 -8.64 -17.51 -1.70
C GLY A 416 -7.18 -17.24 -1.35
N PRO A 417 -6.67 -17.69 -0.18
CA PRO A 417 -5.27 -17.47 0.18
C PRO A 417 -4.28 -18.16 -0.77
N ILE A 418 -4.62 -19.30 -1.40
CA ILE A 418 -3.74 -19.96 -2.38
C ILE A 418 -3.62 -19.12 -3.66
N LEU A 419 -4.74 -18.66 -4.21
CA LEU A 419 -4.74 -17.81 -5.41
C LEU A 419 -3.97 -16.52 -5.15
N ALA A 420 -4.23 -15.88 -4.00
CA ALA A 420 -3.51 -14.69 -3.59
C ALA A 420 -1.99 -14.90 -3.50
N LEU A 421 -1.57 -16.02 -2.91
CA LEU A 421 -0.16 -16.40 -2.79
C LEU A 421 0.49 -16.60 -4.17
N VAL A 422 -0.16 -17.35 -5.06
CA VAL A 422 0.36 -17.61 -6.41
C VAL A 422 0.50 -16.31 -7.19
N LEU A 423 -0.52 -15.44 -7.17
CA LEU A 423 -0.47 -14.15 -7.85
C LEU A 423 0.61 -13.24 -7.26
N CYS A 424 0.81 -13.19 -5.93
CA CYS A 424 1.91 -12.43 -5.34
C CYS A 424 3.28 -12.94 -5.80
N ILE A 425 3.48 -14.26 -5.83
CA ILE A 425 4.74 -14.86 -6.31
C ILE A 425 4.94 -14.53 -7.79
N LEU A 426 3.90 -14.62 -8.61
CA LEU A 426 3.96 -14.25 -10.03
C LEU A 426 4.34 -12.78 -10.23
N VAL A 427 3.85 -11.86 -9.40
CA VAL A 427 4.26 -10.44 -9.48
C VAL A 427 5.72 -10.26 -9.06
N ILE A 428 6.13 -10.87 -7.95
CA ILE A 428 7.51 -10.78 -7.46
C ILE A 428 8.47 -11.29 -8.54
N VAL A 429 8.20 -12.46 -9.12
CA VAL A 429 9.07 -13.04 -10.16
C VAL A 429 8.94 -12.30 -11.49
N GLY A 430 7.74 -11.84 -11.85
CA GLY A 430 7.43 -11.24 -13.15
C GLY A 430 7.81 -9.76 -13.31
N GLN A 431 8.21 -9.06 -12.25
CA GLN A 431 8.51 -7.63 -12.27
C GLN A 431 9.53 -7.21 -13.35
N ASP A 432 10.59 -7.98 -13.59
CA ASP A 432 11.56 -7.73 -14.69
C ASP A 432 11.54 -8.82 -15.76
N TYR A 433 10.37 -9.35 -16.11
CA TYR A 433 10.25 -10.39 -17.13
C TYR A 433 11.03 -10.03 -18.42
N ALA A 434 11.03 -8.75 -18.83
CA ALA A 434 11.69 -8.31 -20.05
C ALA A 434 13.20 -8.52 -20.01
N ALA A 435 13.82 -8.33 -18.84
CA ALA A 435 15.24 -8.58 -18.63
C ALA A 435 15.59 -10.08 -18.73
N PHE A 436 14.65 -10.97 -18.40
CA PHE A 436 14.82 -12.41 -18.50
C PHE A 436 14.43 -12.99 -19.87
N LEU A 437 13.59 -12.31 -20.65
CA LEU A 437 13.28 -12.70 -22.04
C LEU A 437 14.45 -12.46 -22.99
N LYS A 438 15.28 -11.44 -22.73
CA LYS A 438 16.50 -11.14 -23.46
C LYS A 438 17.66 -10.94 -22.47
N PRO A 439 18.23 -12.02 -21.91
CA PRO A 439 19.24 -11.89 -20.88
C PRO A 439 20.59 -11.44 -21.46
N GLU A 440 21.16 -10.39 -20.87
CA GLU A 440 22.48 -9.87 -21.22
C GLU A 440 23.49 -10.21 -20.11
N PHE A 441 23.78 -11.49 -19.92
CA PHE A 441 24.61 -11.97 -18.80
C PHE A 441 26.02 -11.39 -18.75
N THR A 442 26.56 -10.92 -19.88
CA THR A 442 27.88 -10.31 -20.00
C THR A 442 27.87 -8.80 -19.70
N ASN A 443 26.69 -8.17 -19.61
CA ASN A 443 26.55 -6.73 -19.37
C ASN A 443 26.44 -6.44 -17.86
N PRO A 444 27.41 -5.72 -17.25
CA PRO A 444 27.34 -5.35 -15.84
C PRO A 444 26.10 -4.52 -15.49
N ALA A 445 25.60 -3.70 -16.41
CA ALA A 445 24.41 -2.88 -16.20
C ALA A 445 23.13 -3.73 -16.09
N TRP A 446 23.09 -4.89 -16.76
CA TRP A 446 21.98 -5.83 -16.64
C TRP A 446 21.92 -6.42 -15.22
N TRP A 447 23.06 -6.85 -14.68
CA TRP A 447 23.15 -7.34 -13.29
C TRP A 447 22.83 -6.25 -12.28
N GLN A 448 23.27 -5.01 -12.52
CA GLN A 448 22.91 -3.87 -11.67
C GLN A 448 21.39 -3.64 -11.67
N LYS A 449 20.74 -3.65 -12.84
CA LYS A 449 19.28 -3.50 -12.94
C LYS A 449 18.53 -4.60 -12.18
N ILE A 450 18.87 -5.87 -12.42
CA ILE A 450 18.28 -7.00 -11.70
C ILE A 450 18.55 -6.88 -10.19
N GLY A 451 19.77 -6.51 -9.81
CA GLY A 451 20.15 -6.28 -8.43
C GLY A 451 19.28 -5.22 -7.75
N ILE A 452 19.07 -4.08 -8.41
CA ILE A 452 18.22 -2.97 -7.92
C ILE A 452 16.77 -3.43 -7.77
N SER A 453 16.21 -4.05 -8.81
CA SER A 453 14.79 -4.42 -8.82
C SER A 453 14.44 -5.48 -7.78
N TYR A 454 15.34 -6.43 -7.53
CA TYR A 454 15.10 -7.55 -6.61
C TYR A 454 15.75 -7.39 -5.24
N ILE A 455 16.40 -6.26 -4.93
CA ILE A 455 17.16 -6.05 -3.68
C ILE A 455 16.31 -6.30 -2.40
N GLY A 456 14.99 -6.09 -2.47
CA GLY A 456 14.08 -6.38 -1.36
C GLY A 456 14.07 -7.85 -0.95
N LEU A 457 14.28 -8.80 -1.88
CA LEU A 457 14.31 -10.24 -1.59
C LEU A 457 15.55 -10.65 -0.78
N PRO A 458 16.80 -10.32 -1.18
CA PRO A 458 17.96 -10.53 -0.33
C PRO A 458 17.84 -9.90 1.05
N ILE A 459 17.33 -8.66 1.15
CA ILE A 459 17.12 -7.99 2.45
C ILE A 459 16.17 -8.81 3.33
N PHE A 460 15.03 -9.24 2.79
CA PHE A 460 14.09 -10.09 3.50
C PHE A 460 14.71 -11.42 3.94
N LEU A 461 15.44 -12.09 3.03
CA LEU A 461 16.12 -13.36 3.33
C LEU A 461 17.19 -13.19 4.41
N VAL A 462 17.95 -12.08 4.40
CA VAL A 462 18.93 -11.75 5.44
C VAL A 462 18.24 -11.61 6.78
N PHE A 463 17.14 -10.85 6.90
CA PHE A 463 16.39 -10.76 8.15
C PHE A 463 15.83 -12.11 8.60
N TRP A 464 15.31 -12.91 7.66
CA TRP A 464 14.71 -14.20 7.98
C TRP A 464 15.75 -15.21 8.46
N LEU A 465 16.82 -15.40 7.68
CA LEU A 465 17.84 -16.40 7.95
C LEU A 465 18.71 -16.02 9.16
N SER A 466 19.08 -14.74 9.32
CA SER A 466 19.85 -14.29 10.48
C SER A 466 19.11 -14.59 11.78
N PHE A 467 17.82 -14.26 11.86
CA PHE A 467 17.01 -14.55 13.04
C PHE A 467 16.81 -16.06 13.23
N LYS A 468 16.55 -16.79 12.13
CA LYS A 468 16.31 -18.25 12.16
C LYS A 468 17.54 -19.00 12.68
N PHE A 469 18.74 -18.68 12.21
CA PHE A 469 19.96 -19.35 12.64
C PHE A 469 20.40 -18.93 14.05
N THR A 470 20.27 -17.64 14.39
CA THR A 470 20.65 -17.16 15.74
C THR A 470 19.73 -17.69 16.83
N ASN A 471 18.41 -17.74 16.57
CA ASN A 471 17.40 -18.16 17.54
C ASN A 471 16.96 -19.63 17.36
N LYS A 472 17.53 -20.33 16.38
CA LYS A 472 17.24 -21.74 16.05
C LYS A 472 15.74 -22.05 15.94
N THR A 473 14.99 -21.13 15.33
CA THR A 473 13.52 -21.26 15.22
C THR A 473 13.13 -22.34 14.21
N LYS A 474 11.95 -22.91 14.41
CA LYS A 474 11.37 -23.92 13.52
C LYS A 474 9.96 -23.51 13.12
N VAL A 475 9.50 -24.10 12.02
CA VAL A 475 8.10 -24.00 11.61
C VAL A 475 7.24 -24.64 12.71
N ILE A 476 6.26 -23.90 13.21
CA ILE A 476 5.43 -24.31 14.34
C ILE A 476 4.48 -25.42 13.88
N PRO A 477 4.42 -26.61 14.50
CA PRO A 477 3.41 -27.62 14.18
C PRO A 477 1.99 -27.06 14.31
N LEU A 478 1.05 -27.56 13.52
CA LEU A 478 -0.32 -27.03 13.52
C LEU A 478 -1.02 -27.23 14.88
N GLU A 479 -0.67 -28.28 15.63
CA GLU A 479 -1.13 -28.53 17.00
C GLU A 479 -0.60 -27.49 18.01
N ASP A 480 0.56 -26.88 17.74
CA ASP A 480 1.26 -25.99 18.67
C ASP A 480 1.02 -24.49 18.37
N CYS A 481 0.28 -24.19 17.29
CA CYS A 481 -0.09 -22.83 16.94
C CYS A 481 -0.92 -22.18 18.05
N LYS A 482 -0.54 -20.97 18.46
CA LYS A 482 -1.17 -20.28 19.60
C LYS A 482 -2.23 -19.27 19.14
N PHE A 483 -3.46 -19.46 19.61
CA PHE A 483 -4.59 -18.57 19.33
C PHE A 483 -4.81 -17.50 20.41
N ASP A 484 -4.22 -17.68 21.59
CA ASP A 484 -4.46 -16.89 22.79
C ASP A 484 -3.75 -15.53 22.77
N GLN A 485 -4.37 -14.48 23.29
CA GLN A 485 -3.79 -13.13 23.33
C GLN A 485 -2.75 -12.91 24.46
N LYS A 486 -2.45 -13.92 25.29
CA LYS A 486 -1.61 -13.74 26.48
C LYS A 486 -0.12 -13.87 26.21
#